data_AF-A0A1E5IM09-F1
#
_entry.id   AF-A0A1E5IM09-F1
#
_cell.length_a   1.000
_cell.length_b   1.000
_cell.length_c   1.000
_cell.angle_alpha   90.00
_cell.angle_beta   90.00
_cell.angle_gamma   90.00
#
_symmetry.space_group_name_H-M   'P 1'
#
loop_
_entity.id
_entity.type
_entity.pdbx_description
1 polymer ?
#
loop_
_entity_poly.entity_id
_entity_poly.type
_entity_poly.pdbx_seq_one_letter_code
_entity_poly.pdbx_strand_id
1 'polypeptide(L)'
;MLEEFLLKKLSETENAGLLRTLNTIQSNPAARIEINGRKFINFSSNNYLDLVGNKEINKAVAGAVEKYGFAGTSSRLICGNLSIHEELEAGLVVFKNKQASLVFPSGYQTNVGYYKCVDGKREKFVHNNGQTKPRFALGWGKTFRQQNFCL
;
A
#
# COMPACT_ATOMS: atom_id res chain seq x y z
N MET A 1 -5.31 -11.50 33.12
CA MET A 1 -5.34 -10.05 32.78
C MET A 1 -5.31 -9.78 31.28
N LEU A 2 -4.25 -10.11 30.52
CA LEU A 2 -4.25 -9.86 29.06
C LEU A 2 -5.24 -10.76 28.31
N GLU A 3 -5.24 -12.05 28.60
CA GLU A 3 -6.12 -13.02 27.94
C GLU A 3 -7.61 -12.70 28.16
N GLU A 4 -7.99 -12.44 29.40
CA GLU A 4 -9.35 -11.99 29.76
C GLU A 4 -9.75 -10.71 29.03
N PHE A 5 -8.84 -9.73 28.92
CA PHE A 5 -9.07 -8.51 28.14
C PHE A 5 -9.28 -8.81 26.65
N LEU A 6 -8.44 -9.67 26.05
CA LEU A 6 -8.56 -10.04 24.64
C LEU A 6 -9.85 -10.79 24.36
N LEU A 7 -10.22 -11.76 25.19
CA LEU A 7 -11.47 -12.51 25.08
C LEU A 7 -12.69 -11.59 25.20
N LYS A 8 -12.67 -10.65 26.14
CA LYS A 8 -13.70 -9.62 26.25
C LYS A 8 -13.80 -8.78 24.97
N LYS A 9 -12.67 -8.32 24.40
CA LYS A 9 -12.66 -7.54 23.15
C LYS A 9 -13.13 -8.34 21.93
N LEU A 10 -12.81 -9.62 21.87
CA LEU A 10 -13.31 -10.52 20.83
C LEU A 10 -14.83 -10.66 20.92
N SER A 11 -15.36 -10.93 22.13
CA SER A 11 -16.81 -11.03 22.33
C SER A 11 -17.54 -9.72 22.01
N GLU A 12 -17.01 -8.57 22.41
CA GLU A 12 -17.56 -7.25 22.04
C GLU A 12 -17.61 -7.06 20.51
N THR A 13 -16.55 -7.48 19.80
CA THR A 13 -16.46 -7.36 18.33
C THR A 13 -17.41 -8.31 17.61
N GLU A 14 -17.55 -9.53 18.12
CA GLU A 14 -18.47 -10.56 17.62
C GLU A 14 -19.93 -10.15 17.81
N ASN A 15 -20.29 -9.68 19.02
CA ASN A 15 -21.63 -9.17 19.32
C ASN A 15 -22.00 -7.94 18.46
N ALA A 16 -21.01 -7.17 18.01
CA ALA A 16 -21.19 -6.05 17.09
C ALA A 16 -21.25 -6.46 15.61
N GLY A 17 -21.08 -7.75 15.27
CA GLY A 17 -21.04 -8.24 13.89
C GLY A 17 -19.81 -7.77 13.10
N LEU A 18 -18.74 -7.36 13.79
CA LEU A 18 -17.51 -6.81 13.19
C LEU A 18 -16.38 -7.85 13.10
N LEU A 19 -16.64 -9.09 13.52
CA LEU A 19 -15.68 -10.17 13.43
C LEU A 19 -15.37 -10.46 11.96
N ARG A 20 -14.09 -10.45 11.61
CA ARG A 20 -13.62 -10.72 10.25
C ARG A 20 -12.97 -12.09 10.20
N THR A 21 -13.31 -12.85 9.18
CA THR A 21 -12.67 -14.12 8.84
C THR A 21 -12.02 -14.00 7.48
N LEU A 22 -10.95 -14.79 7.27
CA LEU A 22 -10.29 -14.87 5.98
C LEU A 22 -11.00 -15.90 5.11
N ASN A 23 -11.22 -15.56 3.84
CA ASN A 23 -11.70 -16.49 2.83
C ASN A 23 -10.53 -16.91 1.95
N THR A 24 -10.27 -18.22 1.88
CA THR A 24 -9.20 -18.77 1.05
C THR A 24 -9.70 -18.91 -0.39
N ILE A 25 -8.99 -18.29 -1.33
CA ILE A 25 -9.23 -18.43 -2.77
C ILE A 25 -8.38 -19.60 -3.29
N GLN A 26 -9.01 -20.57 -3.96
CA GLN A 26 -8.34 -21.77 -4.52
C GLN A 26 -8.04 -21.66 -6.03
N SER A 27 -8.21 -20.48 -6.63
CA SER A 27 -7.98 -20.24 -8.07
C SER A 27 -7.06 -19.03 -8.30
N ASN A 28 -6.74 -18.73 -9.56
CA ASN A 28 -6.14 -17.45 -9.91
C ASN A 28 -7.06 -16.29 -9.44
N PRO A 29 -6.56 -15.24 -8.75
CA PRO A 29 -7.36 -14.10 -8.29
C PRO A 29 -7.76 -13.15 -9.45
N ALA A 30 -8.56 -13.67 -10.38
CA ALA A 30 -9.10 -12.96 -11.53
C ALA A 30 -10.59 -12.61 -11.32
N ALA A 31 -11.28 -12.24 -12.41
CA ALA A 31 -12.71 -11.92 -12.39
C ALA A 31 -13.61 -13.07 -11.91
N ARG A 32 -13.17 -14.33 -12.05
CA ARG A 32 -13.85 -15.51 -11.49
C ARG A 32 -12.92 -16.20 -10.52
N ILE A 33 -13.43 -16.49 -9.33
CA ILE A 33 -12.68 -17.13 -8.25
C ILE A 33 -13.39 -18.38 -7.73
N GLU A 34 -12.63 -19.27 -7.11
CA GLU A 34 -13.16 -20.39 -6.34
C GLU A 34 -12.90 -20.18 -4.85
N ILE A 35 -13.96 -20.32 -4.04
CA ILE A 35 -13.89 -20.31 -2.57
C ILE A 35 -14.67 -21.54 -2.08
N ASN A 36 -14.00 -22.42 -1.33
CA ASN A 36 -14.57 -23.63 -0.73
C ASN A 36 -15.28 -24.52 -1.78
N GLY A 37 -14.66 -24.71 -2.95
CA GLY A 37 -15.19 -25.53 -4.05
C GLY A 37 -16.35 -24.88 -4.82
N ARG A 38 -16.71 -23.63 -4.52
CA ARG A 38 -17.78 -22.89 -5.20
C ARG A 38 -17.19 -21.76 -6.04
N LYS A 39 -17.72 -21.58 -7.25
CA LYS A 39 -17.29 -20.52 -8.18
C LYS A 39 -18.08 -19.23 -7.94
N PHE A 40 -17.38 -18.11 -7.91
CA PHE A 40 -17.92 -16.76 -7.71
C PHE A 40 -17.41 -15.80 -8.79
N ILE A 41 -18.16 -14.72 -9.00
CA ILE A 41 -17.66 -13.53 -9.71
C ILE A 41 -17.05 -12.59 -8.65
N ASN A 42 -15.82 -12.17 -8.87
CA ASN A 42 -15.04 -11.43 -7.88
C ASN A 42 -15.22 -9.91 -8.03
N PHE A 43 -16.19 -9.36 -7.30
CA PHE A 43 -16.40 -7.92 -7.17
C PHE A 43 -15.60 -7.28 -6.01
N SER A 44 -14.75 -8.06 -5.33
CA SER A 44 -13.99 -7.63 -4.14
C SER A 44 -12.50 -7.37 -4.40
N SER A 45 -12.05 -7.55 -5.64
CA SER A 45 -10.63 -7.41 -6.01
C SER A 45 -10.25 -5.97 -6.37
N ASN A 46 -8.97 -5.63 -6.18
CA ASN A 46 -8.34 -4.41 -6.70
C ASN A 46 -7.65 -4.62 -8.06
N ASN A 47 -7.85 -5.77 -8.72
CA ASN A 47 -7.28 -6.09 -10.03
C ASN A 47 -8.07 -5.44 -11.18
N TYR A 48 -8.16 -4.11 -11.18
CA TYR A 48 -9.03 -3.34 -12.10
C TYR A 48 -8.72 -3.52 -13.59
N LEU A 49 -7.44 -3.73 -13.92
CA LEU A 49 -6.95 -3.83 -15.31
C LEU A 49 -6.63 -5.28 -15.72
N ASP A 50 -7.00 -6.25 -14.88
CA ASP A 50 -6.71 -7.68 -15.04
C ASP A 50 -5.22 -8.02 -15.32
N LEU A 51 -4.30 -7.26 -14.71
CA LEU A 51 -2.87 -7.38 -14.97
C LEU A 51 -2.25 -8.63 -14.33
N VAL A 52 -2.86 -9.18 -13.28
CA VAL A 52 -2.36 -10.40 -12.60
C VAL A 52 -2.34 -11.59 -13.56
N GLY A 53 -3.30 -11.68 -14.49
CA GLY A 53 -3.35 -12.74 -15.51
C GLY A 53 -2.47 -12.49 -16.73
N ASN A 54 -1.79 -11.35 -16.82
CA ASN A 54 -1.07 -10.95 -18.02
C ASN A 54 0.22 -11.77 -18.20
N LYS A 55 0.31 -12.50 -19.32
CA LYS A 55 1.44 -13.38 -19.62
C LYS A 55 2.77 -12.63 -19.76
N GLU A 56 2.75 -11.43 -20.32
CA GLU A 56 3.98 -10.64 -20.52
C GLU A 56 4.51 -10.09 -19.20
N ILE A 57 3.62 -9.68 -18.29
CA ILE A 57 4.01 -9.30 -16.92
C ILE A 57 4.62 -10.50 -16.18
N ASN A 58 3.98 -11.68 -16.23
CA ASN A 58 4.51 -12.88 -15.57
C ASN A 58 5.88 -13.29 -16.10
N LYS A 59 6.11 -13.19 -17.41
CA LYS A 59 7.43 -13.43 -18.02
C LYS A 59 8.46 -12.39 -17.57
N ALA A 60 8.10 -11.11 -17.53
CA ALA A 60 9.00 -10.05 -17.09
C ALA A 60 9.41 -10.23 -15.62
N VAL A 61 8.48 -10.63 -14.74
CA VAL A 61 8.76 -10.97 -13.34
C VAL A 61 9.71 -12.15 -13.24
N ALA A 62 9.45 -13.25 -13.96
CA ALA A 62 10.33 -14.41 -13.97
C ALA A 62 11.75 -14.05 -14.46
N GLY A 63 11.86 -13.29 -15.55
CA GLY A 63 13.14 -12.82 -16.08
C GLY A 63 13.89 -11.88 -15.13
N ALA A 64 13.18 -11.05 -14.37
CA ALA A 64 13.79 -10.22 -13.33
C ALA A 64 14.36 -11.07 -12.19
N VAL A 65 13.65 -12.12 -11.77
CA VAL A 65 14.15 -13.05 -10.74
C VAL A 65 15.40 -13.80 -11.22
N GLU A 66 15.42 -14.27 -12.47
CA GLU A 66 16.61 -14.91 -13.06
C GLU A 66 17.82 -13.96 -13.11
N LYS A 67 17.60 -12.68 -13.47
CA LYS A 67 18.68 -11.70 -13.63
C LYS A 67 19.20 -11.13 -12.30
N TYR A 68 18.30 -10.82 -11.37
CA TYR A 68 18.62 -10.06 -10.15
C TYR A 68 18.53 -10.89 -8.87
N GLY A 69 18.03 -12.12 -8.95
CA GLY A 69 17.66 -12.94 -7.80
C GLY A 69 16.32 -12.55 -7.20
N PHE A 70 15.92 -13.27 -6.15
CA PHE A 70 14.62 -13.09 -5.48
C PHE A 70 14.57 -11.84 -4.57
N ALA A 71 15.71 -11.36 -4.05
CA ALA A 71 15.74 -10.29 -3.06
C ALA A 71 17.00 -9.42 -3.15
N GLY A 72 16.87 -8.13 -2.79
CA GLY A 72 17.97 -7.16 -2.74
C GLY A 72 18.93 -7.32 -1.55
N THR A 73 18.72 -8.32 -0.67
CA THR A 73 19.60 -8.70 0.48
C THR A 73 19.88 -7.64 1.57
N SER A 74 19.57 -6.35 1.34
CA SER A 74 19.79 -5.27 2.31
C SER A 74 18.85 -4.08 2.05
N SER A 75 18.96 -3.05 2.88
CA SER A 75 18.36 -1.75 2.60
C SER A 75 18.97 -1.12 1.35
N ARG A 76 18.20 -0.26 0.67
CA ARG A 76 18.69 0.45 -0.52
C ARG A 76 19.87 1.39 -0.24
N LEU A 77 20.02 1.88 1.00
CA LEU A 77 21.11 2.77 1.38
C LEU A 77 22.44 2.06 1.67
N ILE A 78 22.45 0.72 1.73
CA ILE A 78 23.67 -0.05 2.00
C ILE A 78 24.13 -0.76 0.73
N CYS A 79 23.41 -1.81 0.33
CA CYS A 79 23.75 -2.60 -0.86
C CYS A 79 22.53 -3.23 -1.54
N GLY A 80 21.31 -2.82 -1.15
CA GLY A 80 20.07 -3.36 -1.70
C GLY A 80 19.46 -2.56 -2.86
N ASN A 81 20.19 -1.60 -3.41
CA ASN A 81 19.73 -0.84 -4.56
C ASN A 81 20.16 -1.49 -5.88
N LEU A 82 19.20 -2.05 -6.60
CA LEU A 82 19.39 -2.72 -7.88
C LEU A 82 19.05 -1.79 -9.04
N SER A 83 19.65 -1.99 -10.21
CA SER A 83 19.36 -1.14 -11.39
C SER A 83 17.89 -1.13 -11.80
N ILE A 84 17.16 -2.23 -11.58
CA ILE A 84 15.72 -2.31 -11.84
C ILE A 84 14.89 -1.34 -10.97
N HIS A 85 15.37 -0.96 -9.78
CA HIS A 85 14.69 0.06 -8.98
C HIS A 85 14.82 1.44 -9.63
N GLU A 86 16.02 1.81 -10.09
CA GLU A 86 16.29 3.08 -10.77
C GLU A 86 15.51 3.17 -12.09
N GLU A 87 15.47 2.07 -12.87
CA GLU A 87 14.69 1.98 -14.10
C GLU A 87 13.19 2.18 -13.84
N LEU A 88 12.65 1.53 -12.80
CA LEU A 88 11.26 1.70 -12.38
C LEU A 88 10.97 3.14 -11.94
N GLU A 89 11.86 3.75 -11.15
CA GLU A 89 11.69 5.11 -10.66
C GLU A 89 11.74 6.15 -11.80
N ALA A 90 12.64 5.97 -12.77
CA ALA A 90 12.68 6.78 -13.98
C ALA A 90 11.40 6.61 -14.83
N GLY A 91 10.90 5.38 -14.99
CA GLY A 91 9.64 5.11 -15.68
C GLY A 91 8.45 5.77 -15.00
N LEU A 92 8.39 5.75 -13.67
CA LEU A 92 7.32 6.37 -12.88
C LEU A 92 7.34 7.90 -12.96
N VAL A 93 8.52 8.53 -13.01
CA VAL A 93 8.70 9.97 -13.25
C VAL A 93 8.00 10.40 -14.53
N VAL A 94 8.25 9.67 -15.63
CA VAL A 94 7.61 9.91 -16.93
C VAL A 94 6.11 9.63 -16.86
N PHE A 95 5.72 8.44 -16.36
CA PHE A 95 4.33 8.01 -16.32
C PHE A 95 3.42 8.92 -15.48
N LYS A 96 3.93 9.45 -14.36
CA LYS A 96 3.17 10.33 -13.45
C LYS A 96 3.38 11.81 -13.72
N ASN A 97 4.23 12.18 -14.69
CA ASN A 97 4.64 13.55 -14.96
C ASN A 97 5.07 14.28 -13.68
N LYS A 98 6.13 13.77 -13.03
CA LYS A 98 6.72 14.30 -11.79
C LYS A 98 8.20 14.56 -11.98
N GLN A 99 8.82 15.28 -11.03
CA GLN A 99 10.25 15.60 -11.08
C GLN A 99 11.13 14.47 -10.55
N ALA A 100 10.60 13.64 -9.65
CA ALA A 100 11.29 12.51 -9.05
C ALA A 100 10.25 11.47 -8.59
N SER A 101 10.69 10.23 -8.38
CA SER A 101 9.89 9.20 -7.73
C SER A 101 10.77 8.35 -6.81
N LEU A 102 10.15 7.71 -5.83
CA LEU A 102 10.80 6.79 -4.90
C LEU A 102 9.85 5.62 -4.64
N VAL A 103 10.27 4.40 -4.95
CA VAL A 103 9.45 3.20 -4.82
C VAL A 103 9.47 2.75 -3.36
N PHE A 104 8.39 2.19 -2.81
CA PHE A 104 8.39 1.54 -1.49
C PHE A 104 7.77 0.15 -1.63
N PRO A 105 8.01 -0.78 -0.68
CA PRO A 105 7.45 -2.13 -0.77
C PRO A 105 5.91 -2.16 -0.67
N SER A 106 5.29 -1.13 -0.07
CA SER A 106 3.83 -0.99 -0.02
C SER A 106 3.41 0.48 0.12
N GLY A 107 2.19 0.81 -0.31
CA GLY A 107 1.61 2.14 -0.12
C GLY A 107 1.45 2.53 1.36
N TYR A 108 1.27 1.55 2.25
CA TYR A 108 1.27 1.80 3.69
C TYR A 108 2.63 2.34 4.17
N GLN A 109 3.72 1.68 3.77
CA GLN A 109 5.07 2.12 4.12
C GLN A 109 5.44 3.45 3.48
N THR A 110 4.97 3.72 2.25
CA THR A 110 5.10 5.05 1.64
C THR A 110 4.50 6.12 2.54
N ASN A 111 3.26 5.92 3.01
CA ASN A 111 2.58 6.90 3.85
C ASN A 111 3.28 7.08 5.20
N VAL A 112 3.63 5.99 5.89
CA VAL A 112 4.35 6.05 7.17
C VAL A 112 5.69 6.77 7.01
N GLY A 113 6.47 6.42 5.99
CA GLY A 113 7.76 7.05 5.70
C GLY A 113 7.61 8.53 5.37
N TYR A 114 6.69 8.87 4.47
CA TYR A 114 6.41 10.26 4.08
C TYR A 114 6.08 11.12 5.29
N TYR A 115 5.08 10.73 6.09
CA TYR A 115 4.67 11.53 7.25
C TYR A 115 5.80 11.70 8.26
N LYS A 116 6.60 10.66 8.51
CA LYS A 116 7.76 10.77 9.41
C LYS A 116 8.80 11.79 8.91
N CYS A 117 8.92 12.00 7.61
CA CYS A 117 9.84 12.97 7.03
C CYS A 117 9.31 14.41 7.05
N VAL A 118 7.99 14.61 6.99
CA VAL A 118 7.37 15.94 6.92
C VAL A 118 6.72 16.42 8.23
N ASP A 119 6.50 15.55 9.21
CA ASP A 119 5.88 15.88 10.51
C ASP A 119 6.84 16.61 11.48
N GLY A 120 7.34 17.77 11.05
CA GLY A 120 8.05 18.71 11.92
C GLY A 120 7.08 19.45 12.85
N LYS A 121 7.56 19.90 14.02
CA LYS A 121 6.79 20.59 15.09
C LYS A 121 5.94 21.80 14.65
N ARG A 122 6.02 22.24 13.39
CA ARG A 122 5.36 23.44 12.84
C ARG A 122 4.40 23.14 11.68
N GLU A 123 4.26 21.90 11.23
CA GLU A 123 3.39 21.56 10.10
C GLU A 123 2.00 21.09 10.57
N LYS A 124 0.95 21.49 9.84
CA LYS A 124 -0.44 21.09 10.10
C LYS A 124 -0.96 20.27 8.93
N PHE A 125 -1.33 19.01 9.18
CA PHE A 125 -1.98 18.15 8.21
C PHE A 125 -3.51 18.25 8.30
N VAL A 126 -4.19 18.39 7.16
CA VAL A 126 -5.66 18.42 7.07
C VAL A 126 -6.17 17.18 6.34
N HIS A 127 -7.10 16.45 6.96
CA HIS A 127 -7.74 15.26 6.40
C HIS A 127 -9.16 15.53 5.91
N ASN A 128 -9.57 14.87 4.82
CA ASN A 128 -10.89 14.96 4.21
C ASN A 128 -11.99 14.19 4.97
N ASN A 129 -12.09 14.32 6.29
CA ASN A 129 -13.11 13.58 7.05
C ASN A 129 -13.89 14.42 8.06
N GLY A 130 -14.07 15.73 7.81
CA GLY A 130 -15.06 16.60 8.45
C GLY A 130 -14.99 16.78 9.99
N GLN A 131 -14.17 16.01 10.69
CA GLN A 131 -13.92 16.09 12.12
C GLN A 131 -12.48 16.53 12.33
N THR A 132 -12.29 17.75 12.80
CA THR A 132 -11.04 18.20 13.42
C THR A 132 -10.88 17.45 14.75
N LYS A 133 -10.30 16.25 14.70
CA LYS A 133 -9.62 15.64 15.85
C LYS A 133 -8.12 15.64 15.54
N PRO A 134 -7.25 16.08 16.46
CA PRO A 134 -5.81 16.11 16.22
C PRO A 134 -5.29 14.67 16.28
N ARG A 135 -5.42 13.94 15.16
CA ARG A 135 -4.69 12.71 14.83
C ARG A 135 -5.23 12.14 13.51
N PHE A 136 -4.50 12.48 12.44
CA PHE A 136 -4.31 11.77 11.17
C PHE A 136 -5.51 11.53 10.23
N ALA A 137 -5.41 12.02 8.98
CA ALA A 137 -5.23 11.22 7.75
C ALA A 137 -5.17 12.10 6.46
N LEU A 138 -5.06 11.52 5.25
CA LEU A 138 -4.86 12.20 3.95
C LEU A 138 -6.09 12.12 3.00
N GLY A 139 -6.41 13.21 2.31
CA GLY A 139 -7.36 13.24 1.18
C GLY A 139 -6.67 13.77 -0.10
N TRP A 140 -7.29 13.59 -1.27
CA TRP A 140 -6.83 14.19 -2.53
C TRP A 140 -6.89 15.71 -2.44
N GLY A 141 -5.74 16.39 -2.58
CA GLY A 141 -5.66 17.85 -2.53
C GLY A 141 -4.28 18.35 -2.93
N LYS A 142 -4.21 19.57 -3.46
CA LYS A 142 -2.94 20.29 -3.69
C LYS A 142 -2.20 20.42 -2.35
N THR A 143 -0.90 20.15 -2.35
CA THR A 143 -0.03 20.57 -1.25
C THR A 143 0.00 22.10 -1.23
N PHE A 144 -0.73 22.71 -0.30
CA PHE A 144 -0.65 24.14 -0.06
C PHE A 144 0.50 24.38 0.92
N ARG A 145 1.60 24.95 0.42
CA ARG A 145 2.59 25.59 1.29
C ARG A 145 1.97 26.91 1.71
N GLN A 146 1.58 27.05 2.98
CA GLN A 146 1.10 28.32 3.50
C GLN A 146 2.29 29.30 3.51
N GLN A 147 2.42 30.08 2.44
CA GLN A 147 3.27 31.27 2.46
C GLN A 147 2.57 32.30 3.35
N ASN A 148 3.35 32.92 4.24
CA ASN A 148 3.03 34.06 5.10
C ASN A 148 2.52 33.72 6.51
N PHE A 149 3.47 33.57 7.43
CA PHE A 149 3.48 34.44 8.60
C PHE A 149 4.82 35.20 8.56
N CYS A 150 4.75 36.47 8.15
CA CYS A 150 5.78 37.45 8.46
C CYS A 150 5.74 37.70 9.97
N LEU A 151 6.94 37.66 10.60
CA LEU A 151 7.35 38.19 11.91
C LEU A 151 6.44 37.87 13.12
#